data_AF-A0A9D8V4C1-F1
#
_entry.id   AF-A0A9D8V4C1-F1
#
_cell.length_a   1.000
_cell.length_b   1.000
_cell.length_c   1.000
_cell.angle_alpha   90.00
_cell.angle_beta   90.00
_cell.angle_gamma   90.00
#
_symmetry.space_group_name_H-M   'P 1'
#
loop_
_entity.id
_entity.type
_entity.pdbx_description
1 polymer ?
#
loop_
_entity_poly.entity_id
_entity_poly.type
_entity_poly.pdbx_seq_one_letter_code
_entity_poly.pdbx_strand_id
1 'polypeptide(L)'
;MQENETINLEPETFVSPKTKAFADYWFSLKEKTRADKPGAAAHMPVRAAFDPIAIPSLLSDIVLLERTRPDAFLLRLQGTAFIERGVMDRTGTTLSPDETQPGRQQILNAMTRILNTPCGLRLVGVEQNMDGKNSLVEVAVFPLANNEGKPTFVVALVSTLETLGYREDVHFKDSLVEIREAVEIDLGLA
;
A
#
# COMPACT_ATOMS: atom_id res chain seq x y z
N MET A 1 -6.32 35.17 0.43
CA MET A 1 -6.19 34.74 -0.97
C MET A 1 -4.72 34.39 -1.14
N GLN A 2 -4.37 33.16 -0.79
CA GLN A 2 -3.02 32.65 -0.91
C GLN A 2 -2.91 31.99 -2.29
N GLU A 3 -1.90 32.42 -3.02
CA GLU A 3 -1.58 31.94 -4.36
C GLU A 3 -1.24 30.45 -4.28
N ASN A 4 -1.95 29.66 -5.09
CA ASN A 4 -1.61 28.27 -5.30
C ASN A 4 -0.29 28.22 -6.06
N GLU A 5 0.79 27.84 -5.37
CA GLU A 5 2.03 27.44 -6.04
C GLU A 5 1.72 26.24 -6.94
N THR A 6 1.87 26.45 -8.24
CA THR A 6 1.90 25.39 -9.24
C THR A 6 3.11 24.49 -8.93
N ILE A 7 2.84 23.35 -8.30
CA ILE A 7 3.85 22.32 -8.08
C ILE A 7 4.15 21.66 -9.44
N ASN A 8 5.33 21.91 -9.98
CA ASN A 8 5.85 21.15 -11.13
C ASN A 8 6.11 19.70 -10.67
N LEU A 9 5.30 18.76 -11.14
CA LEU A 9 5.45 17.34 -10.87
C LEU A 9 6.58 16.77 -11.74
N GLU A 10 7.80 16.78 -11.22
CA GLU A 10 8.87 15.85 -11.63
C GLU A 10 8.41 14.40 -11.34
N PRO A 11 8.91 13.37 -12.05
CA PRO A 11 8.36 12.01 -11.96
C PRO A 11 8.29 11.53 -10.50
N GLU A 12 7.08 11.15 -10.07
CA GLU A 12 6.70 10.76 -8.71
C GLU A 12 7.82 9.99 -7.99
N THR A 13 8.59 10.70 -7.16
CA THR A 13 9.87 10.19 -6.70
C THR A 13 9.68 9.33 -5.46
N PHE A 14 9.54 8.02 -5.66
CA PHE A 14 9.77 7.03 -4.61
C PHE A 14 11.19 7.21 -4.06
N VAL A 15 11.33 7.45 -2.77
CA VAL A 15 12.63 7.65 -2.11
C VAL A 15 13.31 6.31 -1.89
N SER A 16 12.55 5.28 -1.50
CA SER A 16 13.09 3.94 -1.32
C SER A 16 13.28 3.23 -2.67
N PRO A 17 14.45 2.60 -2.91
CA PRO A 17 14.64 1.73 -4.06
C PRO A 17 13.65 0.56 -4.10
N LYS A 18 13.18 0.07 -2.94
CA LYS A 18 12.23 -1.05 -2.87
C LYS A 18 10.83 -0.64 -3.32
N THR A 19 10.34 0.51 -2.86
CA THR A 19 9.02 1.05 -3.25
C THR A 19 9.03 1.42 -4.73
N LYS A 20 10.13 2.01 -5.22
CA LYS A 20 10.34 2.25 -6.65
C LYS A 20 10.28 0.95 -7.47
N ALA A 21 11.07 -0.06 -7.10
CA ALA A 21 11.11 -1.33 -7.83
C ALA A 21 9.75 -2.04 -7.82
N PHE A 22 9.00 -1.94 -6.72
CA PHE A 22 7.65 -2.46 -6.64
C PHE A 22 6.65 -1.72 -7.52
N ALA A 23 6.72 -0.38 -7.58
CA ALA A 23 5.92 0.42 -8.49
C ALA A 23 6.23 0.09 -9.96
N ASP A 24 7.52 0.06 -10.32
CA ASP A 24 7.98 -0.31 -11.66
C ASP A 24 7.44 -1.71 -12.06
N TYR A 25 7.46 -2.66 -11.13
CA TYR A 25 6.87 -3.98 -11.35
C TYR A 25 5.35 -3.92 -11.59
N TRP A 26 4.60 -3.22 -10.73
CA TRP A 26 3.15 -3.10 -10.90
C TRP A 26 2.79 -2.46 -12.25
N PHE A 27 3.49 -1.39 -12.65
CA PHE A 27 3.29 -0.76 -13.97
C PHE A 27 3.63 -1.70 -15.12
N SER A 28 4.66 -2.56 -14.99
CA SER A 28 4.96 -3.59 -15.99
C SER A 28 3.80 -4.59 -16.16
N LEU A 29 3.11 -4.96 -15.08
CA LEU A 29 1.93 -5.83 -15.14
C LEU A 29 0.76 -5.13 -15.84
N LYS A 30 0.59 -3.83 -15.60
CA LYS A 30 -0.44 -3.03 -16.27
C LYS A 30 -0.22 -2.99 -17.78
N GLU A 31 1.01 -2.70 -18.22
CA GLU A 31 1.33 -2.67 -19.64
C GLU A 31 1.19 -4.05 -20.30
N LYS A 32 1.58 -5.13 -19.61
CA LYS A 32 1.33 -6.49 -20.09
C LYS A 32 -0.16 -6.79 -20.25
N THR A 33 -0.97 -6.42 -19.24
CA THR A 33 -2.43 -6.60 -19.27
C THR A 33 -3.07 -5.85 -20.44
N ARG A 34 -2.56 -4.65 -20.74
CA ARG A 34 -2.97 -3.84 -21.90
C ARG A 34 -2.60 -4.51 -23.22
N ALA A 35 -1.38 -5.05 -23.34
CA ALA A 35 -0.91 -5.71 -24.56
C ALA A 35 -1.70 -7.00 -24.86
N ASP A 36 -2.08 -7.75 -23.83
CA ASP A 36 -2.86 -9.00 -23.98
C ASP A 36 -4.33 -8.74 -24.38
N LYS A 37 -4.82 -7.50 -24.25
CA LYS A 37 -6.19 -7.09 -24.65
C LYS A 37 -6.20 -5.77 -25.45
N PRO A 38 -5.67 -5.75 -26.68
CA PRO A 38 -5.62 -4.54 -27.50
C PRO A 38 -7.02 -3.99 -27.80
N GLY A 39 -7.21 -2.67 -27.62
CA GLY A 39 -8.48 -1.98 -27.94
C GLY A 39 -9.49 -1.90 -26.80
N ALA A 40 -9.20 -2.50 -25.65
CA ALA A 40 -9.96 -2.30 -24.42
C ALA A 40 -9.31 -1.16 -23.60
N ALA A 41 -10.10 -0.42 -22.79
CA ALA A 41 -9.58 0.62 -21.89
C ALA A 41 -8.41 0.10 -21.03
N ALA A 42 -7.51 0.95 -20.53
CA ALA A 42 -6.38 0.46 -19.72
C ALA A 42 -6.90 -0.39 -18.55
N HIS A 43 -6.44 -1.65 -18.45
CA HIS A 43 -6.92 -2.58 -17.43
C HIS A 43 -5.95 -2.60 -16.25
N MET A 44 -6.51 -2.45 -15.06
CA MET A 44 -5.83 -2.81 -13.82
C MET A 44 -5.38 -4.28 -13.86
N PRO A 45 -4.16 -4.60 -13.40
CA PRO A 45 -3.71 -5.98 -13.32
C PRO A 45 -4.66 -6.82 -12.45
N VAL A 46 -4.97 -8.03 -12.91
CA VAL A 46 -5.69 -9.01 -12.09
C VAL A 46 -4.76 -9.60 -11.05
N ARG A 47 -5.30 -10.00 -9.90
CA ARG A 47 -4.50 -10.61 -8.82
C ARG A 47 -3.70 -11.83 -9.29
N ALA A 48 -4.22 -12.61 -10.23
CA ALA A 48 -3.51 -13.76 -10.80
C ALA A 48 -2.27 -13.38 -11.63
N ALA A 49 -2.18 -12.15 -12.15
CA ALA A 49 -1.02 -11.65 -12.89
C ALA A 49 0.10 -11.18 -11.95
N PHE A 50 -0.22 -10.89 -10.68
CA PHE A 50 0.78 -10.59 -9.66
C PHE A 50 1.51 -11.88 -9.26
N ASP A 51 2.68 -12.10 -9.87
CA ASP A 51 3.58 -13.20 -9.61
C ASP A 51 4.65 -12.80 -8.57
N PRO A 52 4.63 -13.40 -7.36
CA PRO A 52 5.65 -13.17 -6.35
C PRO A 52 7.06 -13.53 -6.81
N ILE A 53 7.21 -14.50 -7.72
CA ILE A 53 8.52 -15.00 -8.17
C ILE A 53 9.26 -13.96 -9.02
N ALA A 54 8.54 -13.00 -9.62
CA ALA A 54 9.13 -11.92 -10.39
C ALA A 54 9.85 -10.86 -9.53
N ILE A 55 9.55 -10.80 -8.23
CA ILE A 55 10.07 -9.80 -7.29
C ILE A 55 10.52 -10.41 -5.96
N PRO A 56 11.38 -11.44 -5.98
CA PRO A 56 11.66 -12.27 -4.80
C PRO A 56 12.31 -11.46 -3.66
N SER A 57 13.12 -10.45 -3.99
CA SER A 57 13.78 -9.57 -3.02
C SER A 57 12.84 -8.58 -2.32
N LEU A 58 11.60 -8.45 -2.81
CA LEU A 58 10.60 -7.52 -2.27
C LEU A 58 9.52 -8.23 -1.44
N LEU A 59 9.40 -9.55 -1.56
CA LEU A 59 8.30 -10.32 -0.96
C LEU A 59 8.21 -10.21 0.56
N SER A 60 9.35 -10.10 1.24
CA SER A 60 9.40 -9.94 2.69
C SER A 60 8.76 -8.63 3.16
N ASP A 61 8.62 -7.63 2.29
CA ASP A 61 8.09 -6.30 2.60
C ASP A 61 6.66 -6.07 2.05
N ILE A 62 6.06 -7.09 1.42
CA ILE A 62 4.76 -6.97 0.76
C ILE A 62 3.60 -7.26 1.72
N VAL A 63 2.52 -6.52 1.53
CA VAL A 63 1.21 -6.75 2.14
C VAL A 63 0.17 -6.92 1.04
N LEU A 64 -0.73 -7.89 1.20
CA LEU A 64 -1.90 -8.07 0.32
C LEU A 64 -3.17 -8.05 1.16
N LEU A 65 -4.08 -7.16 0.79
CA LEU A 65 -5.40 -7.03 1.40
C LEU A 65 -6.49 -7.33 0.37
N GLU A 66 -7.52 -8.02 0.80
CA GLU A 66 -8.73 -8.26 0.01
C GLU A 66 -9.92 -7.55 0.64
N ARG A 67 -10.63 -6.75 -0.14
CA ARG A 67 -11.89 -6.16 0.29
C ARG A 67 -12.98 -7.25 0.36
N THR A 68 -13.34 -7.65 1.56
CA THR A 68 -14.40 -8.66 1.80
C THR A 68 -15.77 -8.02 1.99
N ARG A 69 -15.81 -6.76 2.46
CA ARG A 69 -17.00 -5.92 2.59
C ARG A 69 -16.67 -4.46 2.29
N PRO A 70 -17.66 -3.57 2.09
CA PRO A 70 -17.40 -2.16 1.79
C PRO A 70 -16.44 -1.46 2.76
N ASP A 71 -16.42 -1.86 4.03
CA ASP A 71 -15.66 -1.29 5.13
C ASP A 71 -14.61 -2.24 5.73
N ALA A 72 -14.39 -3.42 5.15
CA ALA A 72 -13.56 -4.45 5.75
C ALA A 72 -12.59 -5.10 4.75
N PHE A 73 -11.36 -5.31 5.23
CA PHE A 73 -10.26 -5.86 4.45
C PHE A 73 -9.63 -7.05 5.17
N LEU A 74 -9.57 -8.20 4.51
CA LEU A 74 -8.87 -9.38 5.00
C LEU A 74 -7.39 -9.31 4.59
N LEU A 75 -6.49 -9.41 5.56
CA LEU A 75 -5.05 -9.48 5.32
C LEU A 75 -4.70 -10.87 4.79
N ARG A 76 -4.48 -10.99 3.49
CA ARG A 76 -4.16 -12.26 2.81
C ARG A 76 -2.69 -12.63 2.88
N LEU A 77 -1.81 -11.63 2.93
CA LEU A 77 -0.37 -11.79 3.02
C LEU A 77 0.22 -10.63 3.81
N GLN A 78 1.16 -10.95 4.69
CA GLN A 78 2.09 -10.01 5.28
C GLN A 78 3.49 -10.64 5.19
N GLY A 79 4.43 -9.92 4.58
CA GLY A 79 5.80 -10.40 4.40
C GLY A 79 6.53 -10.58 5.73
N THR A 80 7.61 -11.35 5.72
CA THR A 80 8.34 -11.72 6.94
C THR A 80 9.12 -10.57 7.58
N ALA A 81 9.50 -9.54 6.81
CA ALA A 81 10.28 -8.40 7.32
C ALA A 81 9.52 -7.61 8.39
N PHE A 82 8.18 -7.68 8.40
CA PHE A 82 7.35 -7.10 9.45
C PHE A 82 7.60 -7.78 10.80
N ILE A 83 7.59 -9.11 10.83
CA ILE A 83 7.85 -9.89 12.05
C ILE A 83 9.29 -9.66 12.51
N GLU A 84 10.24 -9.68 11.57
CA GLU A 84 11.66 -9.46 11.86
C GLU A 84 11.94 -8.09 12.51
N ARG A 85 11.16 -7.05 12.17
CA ARG A 85 11.27 -5.73 12.82
C ARG A 85 10.32 -5.53 14.00
N GLY A 86 9.69 -6.59 14.48
CA GLY A 86 8.85 -6.60 15.69
C GLY A 86 7.42 -6.11 15.48
N VAL A 87 6.94 -6.08 14.23
CA VAL A 87 5.53 -5.83 13.92
C VAL A 87 4.75 -7.14 14.02
N MET A 88 3.57 -7.08 14.64
CA MET A 88 2.70 -8.24 14.82
C MET A 88 2.30 -8.87 13.48
N ASP A 89 2.40 -10.20 13.35
CA ASP A 89 1.80 -10.93 12.23
C ASP A 89 0.27 -10.88 12.33
N ARG A 90 -0.35 -10.38 11.28
CA ARG A 90 -1.80 -10.21 11.18
C ARG A 90 -2.39 -11.00 10.03
N THR A 91 -1.62 -11.88 9.40
CA THR A 91 -2.09 -12.68 8.28
C THR A 91 -3.34 -13.46 8.69
N GLY A 92 -4.39 -13.40 7.86
CA GLY A 92 -5.70 -14.00 8.14
C GLY A 92 -6.64 -13.16 9.00
N THR A 93 -6.21 -12.00 9.50
CA THR A 93 -7.08 -11.10 10.26
C THR A 93 -7.86 -10.13 9.36
N THR A 94 -9.06 -9.73 9.81
CA THR A 94 -9.86 -8.70 9.12
C THR A 94 -9.65 -7.35 9.80
N LEU A 95 -9.25 -6.36 9.00
CA LEU A 95 -9.26 -4.95 9.36
C LEU A 95 -10.66 -4.40 9.10
N SER A 96 -11.30 -3.88 10.15
CA SER A 96 -12.61 -3.24 10.12
C SER A 96 -12.61 -2.03 11.05
N PRO A 97 -13.57 -1.10 10.93
CA PRO A 97 -13.65 0.05 11.83
C PRO A 97 -13.58 -0.38 13.29
N ASP A 98 -12.78 0.35 14.07
CA ASP A 98 -12.56 0.10 15.49
C ASP A 98 -12.35 1.44 16.16
N GLU A 99 -13.31 1.87 16.98
CA GLU A 99 -13.30 3.18 17.65
C GLU A 99 -12.13 3.34 18.63
N THR A 100 -11.52 2.23 19.07
CA THR A 100 -10.33 2.25 19.93
C THR A 100 -9.05 2.53 19.15
N GLN A 101 -9.10 2.57 17.81
CA GLN A 101 -7.95 2.70 16.93
C GLN A 101 -8.23 3.72 15.81
N PRO A 102 -8.18 5.03 16.11
CA PRO A 102 -8.54 6.08 15.15
C PRO A 102 -7.68 6.07 13.87
N GLY A 103 -6.40 5.65 13.95
CA GLY A 103 -5.53 5.48 12.78
C GLY A 103 -6.02 4.40 11.81
N ARG A 104 -6.75 3.39 12.30
CA ARG A 104 -7.33 2.32 11.47
C ARG A 104 -8.31 2.88 10.45
N GLN A 105 -9.14 3.83 10.86
CA GLN A 105 -10.15 4.40 9.98
C GLN A 105 -9.51 5.13 8.79
N GLN A 106 -8.38 5.82 9.01
CA GLN A 106 -7.65 6.49 7.95
C GLN A 106 -7.11 5.50 6.90
N ILE A 107 -6.53 4.37 7.36
CA ILE A 107 -6.03 3.30 6.49
C ILE A 107 -7.19 2.66 5.69
N LEU A 108 -8.31 2.35 6.34
CA LEU A 108 -9.50 1.80 5.68
C LEU A 108 -10.08 2.76 4.63
N ASN A 109 -10.09 4.07 4.92
CA ASN A 109 -10.55 5.09 3.98
C ASN A 109 -9.63 5.16 2.76
N ALA A 110 -8.31 5.14 2.96
CA ALA A 110 -7.33 5.14 1.88
C ALA A 110 -7.49 3.92 0.96
N MET A 111 -7.59 2.71 1.53
CA MET A 111 -7.82 1.49 0.73
C MET A 111 -9.17 1.52 0.01
N THR A 112 -10.21 2.05 0.64
CA THR A 112 -11.54 2.20 0.02
C THR A 112 -11.49 3.17 -1.16
N ARG A 113 -10.79 4.31 -1.01
CA ARG A 113 -10.57 5.30 -2.07
C ARG A 113 -9.87 4.67 -3.27
N ILE A 114 -8.75 3.96 -3.03
CA ILE A 114 -7.97 3.25 -4.05
C ILE A 114 -8.84 2.27 -4.85
N LEU A 115 -9.79 1.57 -4.22
CA LEU A 115 -10.63 0.60 -4.93
C LEU A 115 -11.87 1.21 -5.59
N ASN A 116 -12.45 2.27 -5.02
CA ASN A 116 -13.64 2.93 -5.59
C ASN A 116 -13.29 3.80 -6.79
N THR A 117 -12.10 4.38 -6.80
CA THR A 117 -11.57 5.15 -7.93
C THR A 117 -10.11 4.74 -8.10
N PRO A 118 -9.84 3.68 -8.89
CA PRO A 118 -8.50 3.10 -9.06
C PRO A 118 -7.39 4.11 -9.25
N CYS A 119 -6.63 4.34 -8.19
CA CYS A 119 -5.41 5.14 -8.13
C CYS A 119 -4.34 4.38 -7.35
N GLY A 120 -3.08 4.73 -7.56
CA GLY A 120 -2.01 4.32 -6.66
C GLY A 120 -1.90 5.29 -5.49
N LEU A 121 -1.15 4.93 -4.47
CA LEU A 121 -0.85 5.80 -3.35
C LEU A 121 0.61 5.60 -2.92
N ARG A 122 1.34 6.70 -2.82
CA ARG A 122 2.60 6.77 -2.07
C ARG A 122 2.32 7.43 -0.72
N LEU A 123 2.78 6.81 0.35
CA LEU A 123 2.63 7.32 1.70
C LEU A 123 3.98 7.32 2.41
N VAL A 124 4.27 8.38 3.15
CA VAL A 124 5.37 8.41 4.14
C VAL A 124 4.75 8.58 5.52
N GLY A 125 5.15 7.73 6.46
CA GLY A 125 4.57 7.71 7.79
C GLY A 125 5.47 7.09 8.84
N VAL A 126 4.99 7.06 10.08
CA VAL A 126 5.69 6.43 11.20
C VAL A 126 5.06 5.08 11.48
N GLU A 127 5.87 4.03 11.38
CA GLU A 127 5.54 2.69 11.86
C GLU A 127 6.11 2.50 13.27
N GLN A 128 5.29 2.05 14.21
CA GLN A 128 5.71 1.63 15.54
C GLN A 128 5.61 0.11 15.68
N ASN A 129 6.66 -0.51 16.21
CA ASN A 129 6.67 -1.94 16.49
C ASN A 129 6.18 -2.26 17.92
N MET A 130 6.11 -3.55 18.29
CA MET A 130 5.61 -3.98 19.61
C MET A 130 6.50 -3.53 20.79
N ASP A 131 7.75 -3.17 20.54
CA ASP A 131 8.70 -2.68 21.55
C ASP A 131 8.70 -1.14 21.66
N GLY A 132 7.79 -0.46 20.96
CA GLY A 132 7.72 1.01 20.92
C GLY A 132 8.77 1.67 20.02
N LYS A 133 9.49 0.91 19.19
CA LYS A 133 10.44 1.46 18.22
C LYS A 133 9.67 2.11 17.07
N ASN A 134 9.89 3.41 16.88
CA ASN A 134 9.37 4.17 15.76
C ASN A 134 10.35 4.16 14.59
N SER A 135 9.83 3.90 13.40
CA SER A 135 10.57 3.93 12.14
C SER A 135 9.82 4.77 11.12
N LEU A 136 10.54 5.62 10.39
CA LEU A 136 10.00 6.27 9.21
C LEU A 136 9.90 5.22 8.10
N VAL A 137 8.73 5.08 7.49
CA VAL A 137 8.47 4.14 6.40
C VAL A 137 7.91 4.88 5.19
N GLU A 138 8.28 4.39 4.01
CA GLU A 138 7.62 4.70 2.75
C GLU A 138 6.80 3.50 2.30
N VAL A 139 5.58 3.76 1.87
CA VAL A 139 4.63 2.76 1.40
C VAL A 139 4.21 3.08 -0.02
N ALA A 140 4.35 2.10 -0.91
CA ALA A 140 3.77 2.13 -2.24
C ALA A 140 2.56 1.20 -2.26
N VAL A 141 1.41 1.68 -2.72
CA VAL A 141 0.13 0.96 -2.66
C VAL A 141 -0.53 1.01 -4.04
N PHE A 142 -0.96 -0.16 -4.54
CA PHE A 142 -1.64 -0.25 -5.82
C PHE A 142 -2.83 -1.22 -5.77
N PRO A 143 -3.87 -0.98 -6.59
CA PRO A 143 -5.01 -1.86 -6.66
C PRO A 143 -4.75 -3.06 -7.59
N LEU A 144 -5.43 -4.16 -7.33
CA LEU A 144 -5.55 -5.29 -8.25
C LEU A 144 -7.02 -5.69 -8.41
N ALA A 145 -7.35 -6.16 -9.61
CA ALA A 145 -8.66 -6.70 -9.93
C ALA A 145 -8.82 -8.15 -9.47
N ASN A 146 -10.06 -8.58 -9.22
CA ASN A 146 -10.39 -10.01 -9.28
C ASN A 146 -10.40 -10.51 -10.75
N ASN A 147 -10.69 -11.80 -10.96
CA ASN A 147 -10.72 -12.38 -12.30
C ASN A 147 -11.84 -11.82 -13.20
N GLU A 148 -12.82 -11.13 -12.63
CA GLU A 148 -13.92 -10.45 -13.34
C GLU A 148 -13.57 -9.00 -13.70
N GLY A 149 -12.37 -8.52 -13.35
CA GLY A 149 -11.93 -7.14 -13.61
C GLY A 149 -12.35 -6.13 -12.55
N LYS A 150 -13.00 -6.56 -11.45
CA LYS A 150 -13.46 -5.68 -10.37
C LYS A 150 -12.31 -5.32 -9.41
N PRO A 151 -12.05 -4.03 -9.09
CA PRO A 151 -11.13 -3.64 -8.03
C PRO A 151 -11.50 -4.31 -6.70
N THR A 152 -10.63 -5.20 -6.23
CA THR A 152 -10.93 -6.07 -5.07
C THR A 152 -9.78 -6.16 -4.09
N PHE A 153 -8.54 -6.08 -4.57
CA PHE A 153 -7.36 -6.24 -3.73
C PHE A 153 -6.54 -4.96 -3.71
N VAL A 154 -5.87 -4.72 -2.60
CA VAL A 154 -4.80 -3.74 -2.47
C VAL A 154 -3.52 -4.50 -2.20
N VAL A 155 -2.48 -4.21 -2.95
CA VAL A 155 -1.13 -4.72 -2.71
C VAL A 155 -0.23 -3.55 -2.36
N ALA A 156 0.57 -3.70 -1.31
CA ALA A 156 1.47 -2.66 -0.84
C ALA A 156 2.87 -3.21 -0.59
N LEU A 157 3.88 -2.35 -0.72
CA LEU A 157 5.21 -2.59 -0.19
C LEU A 157 5.53 -1.52 0.85
N VAL A 158 6.00 -1.95 2.02
CA VAL A 158 6.42 -1.06 3.11
C VAL A 158 7.93 -1.13 3.27
N SER A 159 8.63 -0.04 2.99
CA SER A 159 10.08 0.07 3.16
C SER A 159 10.42 1.00 4.31
N THR A 160 11.24 0.53 5.25
CA THR A 160 11.86 1.41 6.25
C THR A 160 12.87 2.35 5.60
N LEU A 161 12.76 3.65 5.92
CA LEU A 161 13.69 4.69 5.52
C LEU A 161 14.70 4.98 6.64
N GLU A 162 14.21 5.12 7.88
CA GLU A 162 15.03 5.53 9.03
C GLU A 162 14.43 5.01 10.34
N THR A 163 15.26 4.76 11.35
CA THR A 163 14.81 4.55 12.74
C THR A 163 14.74 5.90 13.47
N LEU A 164 13.58 6.26 14.00
CA LEU A 164 13.33 7.54 14.68
C LEU A 164 13.57 7.49 16.20
N GLY A 165 13.69 6.30 16.78
CA GLY A 165 13.91 6.09 18.22
C GLY A 165 12.82 5.24 18.86
N TYR A 166 12.73 5.30 20.19
CA TYR A 166 11.75 4.57 21.00
C TYR A 166 10.81 5.55 21.69
N ARG A 167 9.52 5.21 21.76
CA ARG A 167 8.57 5.90 22.63
C ARG A 167 7.81 4.91 23.51
N GLU A 168 7.45 5.37 24.71
CA GLU A 168 6.76 4.56 25.72
C GLU A 168 5.25 4.43 25.45
N ASP A 169 4.69 5.28 24.58
CA ASP A 169 3.31 5.18 24.10
C ASP A 169 3.20 4.09 23.03
N VAL A 170 3.18 2.82 23.49
CA VAL A 170 2.91 1.67 22.63
C VAL A 170 1.44 1.69 22.23
N HIS A 171 1.16 2.14 21.01
CA HIS A 171 -0.17 2.09 20.44
C HIS A 171 -0.44 0.67 19.93
N PHE A 172 -1.20 -0.09 20.71
CA PHE A 172 -1.51 -1.48 20.42
C PHE A 172 -2.30 -1.68 19.12
N LYS A 173 -2.12 -2.91 18.62
CA LYS A 173 -2.72 -3.50 17.43
C LYS A 173 -2.08 -2.95 16.13
N ASP A 174 -2.36 -1.74 15.67
CA ASP A 174 -1.95 -1.30 14.32
C ASP A 174 -0.56 -0.65 14.31
N SER A 175 0.26 -0.92 13.29
CA SER A 175 1.67 -0.49 13.28
C SER A 175 1.89 0.91 12.68
N LEU A 176 1.08 1.36 11.72
CA LEU A 176 1.21 2.71 11.16
C LEU A 176 0.47 3.72 12.05
N VAL A 177 1.23 4.50 12.81
CA VAL A 177 0.70 5.40 13.86
C VAL A 177 0.58 6.85 13.42
N GLU A 178 1.28 7.26 12.36
CA GLU A 178 1.28 8.63 11.84
C GLU A 178 1.43 8.62 10.32
N ILE A 179 0.66 9.47 9.62
CA ILE A 179 0.84 9.75 8.19
C ILE A 179 1.40 11.17 8.07
N ARG A 180 2.58 11.28 7.45
CA ARG A 180 3.26 12.57 7.23
C ARG A 180 3.03 13.12 5.84
N GLU A 181 2.99 12.23 4.86
CA GLU A 181 2.82 12.55 3.45
C GLU A 181 1.95 11.49 2.79
N ALA A 182 1.05 11.90 1.89
CA ALA A 182 0.26 11.02 1.08
C ALA A 182 0.05 11.65 -0.31
N VAL A 183 0.40 10.92 -1.36
CA VAL A 183 0.31 11.36 -2.75
C VAL A 183 -0.43 10.30 -3.55
N GLU A 184 -1.58 10.66 -4.10
CA GLU A 184 -2.30 9.80 -5.06
C GLU A 184 -1.52 9.76 -6.37
N ILE A 185 -1.41 8.56 -6.95
CA ILE A 185 -0.73 8.29 -8.21
C ILE A 185 -1.81 8.05 -9.27
N ASP A 186 -1.78 8.81 -10.35
CA ASP A 186 -2.66 8.55 -11.49
C ASP A 186 -2.22 7.29 -12.22
N LEU A 187 -3.12 6.31 -12.27
CA LEU A 187 -2.86 5.05 -12.95
C LEU A 187 -3.28 5.08 -14.42
N GLY A 188 -3.87 6.15 -14.93
CA GLY A 188 -4.34 6.26 -16.32
C GLY A 188 -5.30 5.12 -16.68
N LEU A 189 -6.22 4.78 -15.76
CA LEU A 189 -7.24 3.73 -15.90
C LEU A 189 -8.61 4.28 -16.32
N ALA A 190 -8.73 5.59 -16.49
CA ALA A 190 -9.93 6.29 -16.96
C ALA A 190 -10.01 6.34 -18.49
#